data_AF-A0AAN3R1X8-F1
#
_entry.id   AF-A0AAN3R1X8-F1
#
_cell.length_a   1.000
_cell.length_b   1.000
_cell.length_c   1.000
_cell.angle_alpha   90.00
_cell.angle_beta   90.00
_cell.angle_gamma   90.00
#
_symmetry.space_group_name_H-M   'P 1'
#
loop_
_entity.id
_entity.type
_entity.pdbx_description
1 polymer ?
#
loop_
_entity_poly.entity_id
_entity_poly.type
_entity_poly.pdbx_seq_one_letter_code
_entity_poly.pdbx_strand_id
1 'polypeptide(L)'
;MSLRVKVEKVKFDNKDMYMVCDMRAINEFKELTGKSILSGINQMKDGNIDEITLFFLIASCLRKEPNGEPIGKDLEGYNPIAVVAELGEKLTKVLVGAMPKGNNKKKFHKKK
;
A
#
# COMPACT_ATOMS: atom_id res chain seq x y z
N MET A 1 -19.57 7.32 4.79
CA MET A 1 -19.14 6.00 4.31
C MET A 1 -17.71 5.78 4.81
N SER A 2 -17.51 5.04 5.92
CA SER A 2 -16.16 4.82 6.45
C SER A 2 -15.51 3.69 5.65
N LEU A 3 -14.68 4.02 4.66
CA LEU A 3 -13.73 3.05 4.10
C LEU A 3 -12.85 2.60 5.27
N ARG A 4 -13.11 1.39 5.80
CA ARG A 4 -12.36 0.78 6.91
C ARG A 4 -11.01 0.31 6.35
N VAL A 5 -10.13 1.24 6.05
CA VAL A 5 -8.77 0.93 5.59
C VAL A 5 -8.00 0.42 6.80
N LYS A 6 -7.28 -0.70 6.62
CA LYS A 6 -6.44 -1.24 7.68
C LYS A 6 -5.25 -0.30 7.88
N VAL A 7 -5.02 0.08 9.14
CA VAL A 7 -3.85 0.83 9.58
C VAL A 7 -2.93 -0.14 10.31
N GLU A 8 -1.69 -0.27 9.84
CA GLU A 8 -0.66 -1.07 10.51
C GLU A 8 0.38 -0.12 11.11
N LYS A 9 0.67 -0.25 12.42
CA LYS A 9 1.78 0.45 13.05
C LYS A 9 3.09 -0.25 12.68
N VAL A 10 4.08 0.51 12.25
CA VAL A 10 5.42 0.01 11.90
C VAL A 10 6.48 0.86 12.55
N LYS A 11 7.66 0.29 12.78
CA LYS A 11 8.84 1.04 13.16
C LYS A 11 9.73 1.10 11.92
N PHE A 12 10.24 2.27 11.59
CA PHE A 12 11.14 2.49 10.47
C PHE A 12 12.11 3.60 10.84
N ASP A 13 13.42 3.38 10.63
CA ASP A 13 14.46 4.37 10.99
C ASP A 13 14.35 4.87 12.45
N ASN A 14 14.14 3.93 13.38
CA ASN A 14 13.89 4.18 14.81
C ASN A 14 12.69 5.09 15.15
N LYS A 15 11.83 5.41 14.18
CA LYS A 15 10.62 6.22 14.36
C LYS A 15 9.38 5.34 14.27
N ASP A 16 8.38 5.67 15.07
CA ASP A 16 7.05 5.07 14.94
C ASP A 16 6.34 5.68 13.74
N MET A 17 5.87 4.82 12.84
CA MET A 17 5.19 5.19 11.61
C MET A 17 3.94 4.34 11.41
N TYR A 18 3.17 4.70 10.40
CA TYR A 18 1.90 4.07 10.07
C TYR A 18 1.87 3.71 8.60
N MET A 19 1.39 2.52 8.29
CA MET A 19 1.18 2.08 6.93
C MET A 19 -0.30 1.92 6.63
N VAL A 20 -0.75 2.62 5.59
CA VAL A 20 -2.15 2.76 5.20
C VAL A 20 -2.26 2.78 3.68
N CYS A 21 -3.07 1.88 3.12
CA CYS A 21 -3.35 1.84 1.69
C CYS A 21 -4.78 2.36 1.43
N ASP A 22 -4.91 3.67 1.26
CA ASP A 22 -6.16 4.37 0.91
C ASP A 22 -6.01 5.17 -0.40
N MET A 23 -7.00 5.99 -0.76
CA MET A 23 -6.95 6.81 -1.97
C MET A 23 -5.72 7.72 -2.08
N ARG A 24 -5.14 8.20 -0.97
CA ARG A 24 -3.92 9.02 -1.02
C ARG A 24 -2.71 8.17 -1.41
N ALA A 25 -2.62 6.95 -0.89
CA ALA A 25 -1.57 6.01 -1.31
C ALA A 25 -1.70 5.66 -2.81
N ILE A 26 -2.94 5.50 -3.31
CA ILE A 26 -3.18 5.27 -4.74
C ILE A 26 -2.68 6.44 -5.59
N ASN A 27 -2.99 7.67 -5.17
CA ASN A 27 -2.56 8.87 -5.88
C ASN A 27 -1.04 9.04 -5.84
N GLU A 28 -0.42 8.91 -4.66
CA GLU A 28 1.03 9.02 -4.50
C GLU A 28 1.78 7.98 -5.35
N PHE A 29 1.35 6.72 -5.33
CA PHE A 29 1.97 5.68 -6.15
C PHE A 29 1.89 6.02 -7.64
N LYS A 30 0.75 6.55 -8.10
CA LYS A 30 0.56 6.97 -9.48
C LYS A 30 1.45 8.18 -9.83
N GLU A 31 1.62 9.13 -8.92
CA GLU A 31 2.54 10.26 -9.10
C GLU A 31 3.99 9.80 -9.23
N LEU A 32 4.43 8.88 -8.35
CA LEU A 32 5.81 8.40 -8.33
C LEU A 32 6.17 7.51 -9.53
N THR A 33 5.23 6.71 -10.02
CA THR A 33 5.53 5.64 -11.00
C THR A 33 4.86 5.81 -12.36
N GLY A 34 3.86 6.69 -12.48
CA GLY A 34 2.97 6.79 -13.64
C GLY A 34 2.03 5.58 -13.82
N LYS A 35 2.04 4.60 -12.91
CA LYS A 35 1.26 3.36 -13.01
C LYS A 35 0.09 3.34 -12.02
N SER A 36 -0.88 2.47 -12.27
CA SER A 36 -1.94 2.22 -11.29
C SER A 36 -1.41 1.35 -10.13
N ILE A 37 -1.88 1.59 -8.90
CA ILE A 37 -1.50 0.76 -7.75
C ILE A 37 -1.82 -0.72 -7.98
N LEU A 38 -2.90 -1.01 -8.71
CA LEU A 38 -3.32 -2.37 -9.03
C LEU A 38 -2.30 -3.10 -9.91
N SER A 39 -1.61 -2.38 -10.80
CA SER A 39 -0.50 -2.93 -11.58
C SER A 39 0.65 -3.37 -10.66
N GLY A 40 1.00 -2.58 -9.64
CA GLY A 40 2.01 -2.96 -8.64
C GLY A 40 1.56 -4.17 -7.83
N ILE A 41 0.32 -4.17 -7.33
CA ILE A 41 -0.24 -5.30 -6.57
C ILE A 41 -0.25 -6.59 -7.40
N ASN A 42 -0.61 -6.53 -8.68
CA ASN A 42 -0.62 -7.70 -9.55
C ASN A 42 0.81 -8.23 -9.78
N GLN A 43 1.78 -7.36 -10.04
CA GLN A 43 3.19 -7.77 -10.15
C GLN A 43 3.68 -8.45 -8.87
N MET A 44 3.28 -7.94 -7.70
CA MET A 44 3.61 -8.55 -6.40
C MET A 44 3.01 -9.94 -6.25
N LYS A 45 1.74 -10.11 -6.64
CA LYS A 45 1.05 -11.40 -6.61
C LYS A 45 1.68 -12.42 -7.57
N ASP A 46 2.12 -11.98 -8.74
CA ASP A 46 2.69 -12.82 -9.78
C ASP A 46 4.18 -13.12 -9.55
N GLY A 47 4.78 -12.56 -8.49
CA GLY A 47 6.20 -12.76 -8.14
C GLY A 47 7.19 -12.05 -9.08
N ASN A 48 6.71 -11.12 -9.91
CA ASN A 48 7.49 -10.42 -10.93
C ASN A 48 7.66 -8.92 -10.60
N ILE A 49 7.44 -8.53 -9.35
CA ILE A 49 7.64 -7.14 -8.93
C ILE A 49 9.13 -6.87 -8.73
N ASP A 50 9.62 -5.77 -9.29
CA ASP A 50 10.97 -5.30 -9.04
C ASP A 50 11.06 -4.50 -7.73
N GLU A 51 12.27 -4.42 -7.20
CA GLU A 51 12.57 -3.81 -5.90
C GLU A 51 12.16 -2.33 -5.85
N ILE A 52 12.28 -1.61 -6.97
CA ILE A 52 11.96 -0.18 -7.07
C ILE A 52 10.46 0.04 -7.06
N THR A 53 9.70 -0.77 -7.81
CA THR A 53 8.23 -0.72 -7.78
C THR A 53 7.71 -1.09 -6.39
N LEU A 54 8.29 -2.09 -5.73
CA LEU A 54 7.90 -2.48 -4.38
C LEU A 54 8.25 -1.39 -3.35
N PHE A 55 9.42 -0.76 -3.49
CA PHE A 55 9.82 0.39 -2.71
C PHE A 55 8.82 1.55 -2.85
N PHE A 56 8.41 1.90 -4.07
CA PHE A 56 7.42 2.97 -4.28
C PHE A 56 6.03 2.62 -3.73
N LEU A 57 5.64 1.34 -3.74
CA LEU A 57 4.42 0.91 -3.04
C LEU A 57 4.52 1.15 -1.53
N ILE A 58 5.64 0.77 -0.90
CA ILE A 58 5.88 1.04 0.52
C ILE A 58 5.84 2.55 0.79
N ALA A 59 6.56 3.32 -0.02
CA ALA A 59 6.66 4.77 0.09
C ALA A 59 5.30 5.46 0.03
N SER A 60 4.44 5.02 -0.89
CA SER A 60 3.06 5.54 -1.02
C SER A 60 2.15 5.20 0.17
N CYS A 61 2.44 4.14 0.91
CA CYS A 61 1.62 3.67 2.02
C CYS A 61 2.12 4.16 3.39
N LEU A 62 3.38 4.58 3.50
CA LEU A 62 4.03 4.93 4.76
C LEU A 62 3.76 6.39 5.17
N ARG A 63 3.49 6.62 6.46
CA ARG A 63 3.09 7.93 7.01
C ARG A 63 3.64 8.14 8.42
N LYS A 64 3.86 9.41 8.79
CA LYS A 64 4.18 9.80 10.18
C LYS A 64 2.97 9.72 11.10
N GLU A 65 1.76 9.90 10.56
CA GLU A 65 0.49 9.81 11.27
C GLU A 65 -0.54 8.98 10.48
N PRO A 66 -1.51 8.30 11.12
CA PRO A 66 -2.47 7.43 10.42
C PRO A 66 -3.24 8.14 9.30
N ASN A 67 -3.65 9.39 9.55
CA ASN A 67 -4.41 10.23 8.64
C ASN A 67 -3.55 11.31 7.98
N GLY A 68 -2.22 11.18 8.04
CA GLY A 68 -1.28 12.10 7.42
C GLY A 68 -1.14 11.88 5.91
N GLU A 69 -0.21 12.61 5.31
CA GLU A 69 0.20 12.39 3.92
C GLU A 69 1.23 11.25 3.82
N PRO A 70 1.23 10.50 2.71
CA PRO A 70 2.32 9.58 2.38
C PRO A 70 3.69 10.28 2.41
N ILE A 71 4.70 9.60 2.93
CA ILE A 71 6.08 10.10 2.95
C ILE A 71 6.85 9.69 1.68
N GLY A 72 6.14 9.51 0.57
CA GLY A 72 6.66 8.90 -0.66
C GLY A 72 7.94 9.55 -1.16
N LYS A 73 7.92 10.89 -1.24
CA LYS A 73 9.04 11.74 -1.68
C LYS A 73 10.12 11.91 -0.60
N ASP A 74 9.77 11.76 0.68
CA ASP A 74 10.71 11.87 1.81
C ASP A 74 11.64 10.65 1.94
N LEU A 75 11.40 9.58 1.17
CA LEU A 75 12.24 8.38 1.15
C LEU A 75 13.36 8.42 0.08
N GLU A 76 13.49 9.53 -0.66
CA GLU A 76 14.61 9.76 -1.56
C GLU A 76 15.94 9.72 -0.77
N GLY A 77 16.77 8.71 -1.05
CA GLY A 77 18.07 8.48 -0.39
C GLY A 77 18.17 7.21 0.46
N TYR A 78 17.05 6.54 0.76
CA TYR A 78 17.08 5.23 1.38
C TYR A 78 17.43 4.14 0.36
N ASN A 79 18.11 3.07 0.82
CA ASN A 79 18.35 1.89 -0.01
C ASN A 79 17.03 1.12 -0.21
N PRO A 80 16.51 0.99 -1.45
CA PRO A 80 15.23 0.33 -1.71
C PRO A 80 15.13 -1.09 -1.16
N ILE A 81 16.20 -1.87 -1.26
CA ILE A 81 16.23 -3.27 -0.78
C ILE A 81 16.08 -3.33 0.73
N ALA A 82 16.76 -2.44 1.46
CA ALA A 82 16.67 -2.40 2.92
C ALA A 82 15.26 -2.04 3.39
N VAL A 83 14.64 -1.05 2.75
CA VAL A 83 13.26 -0.64 3.04
C VAL A 83 12.27 -1.77 2.75
N VAL A 84 12.45 -2.46 1.61
CA VAL A 84 11.62 -3.61 1.23
C VAL A 84 11.76 -4.75 2.24
N ALA A 85 12.99 -5.08 2.66
CA ALA A 85 13.23 -6.14 3.63
C ALA A 85 12.57 -5.86 4.99
N GLU A 86 12.58 -4.60 5.43
CA GLU A 86 12.02 -4.19 6.72
C GLU A 86 10.48 -4.10 6.69
N LEU A 87 9.90 -3.60 5.59
CA LEU A 87 8.49 -3.21 5.54
C LEU A 87 7.61 -4.06 4.61
N GLY A 88 8.19 -4.93 3.77
CA GLY A 88 7.44 -5.69 2.76
C GLY A 88 6.36 -6.61 3.32
N GLU A 89 6.64 -7.32 4.42
CA GLU A 89 5.63 -8.16 5.09
C GLU A 89 4.45 -7.33 5.60
N LYS A 90 4.76 -6.15 6.16
CA LYS A 90 3.77 -5.22 6.69
C LYS A 90 2.93 -4.60 5.57
N LEU A 91 3.54 -4.30 4.42
CA LEU A 91 2.83 -3.82 3.23
C LEU A 91 1.78 -4.85 2.78
N THR A 92 2.18 -6.11 2.69
CA THR A 92 1.27 -7.21 2.32
C THR A 92 0.04 -7.26 3.23
N LYS A 93 0.26 -7.13 4.54
CA LYS A 93 -0.82 -7.11 5.56
C LYS A 93 -1.80 -5.96 5.37
N VAL A 94 -1.33 -4.79 4.94
CA VAL A 94 -2.17 -3.61 4.70
C VAL A 94 -2.92 -3.76 3.38
N LEU A 95 -2.25 -4.20 2.32
CA LEU A 95 -2.86 -4.43 1.01
C LEU A 95 -4.00 -5.45 1.08
N VAL A 96 -3.77 -6.60 1.71
CA VAL A 96 -4.83 -7.62 1.93
C VAL A 96 -5.98 -7.06 2.78
N GLY A 97 -5.67 -6.20 3.75
CA GLY A 97 -6.67 -5.54 4.58
C GLY A 97 -7.51 -4.50 3.83
N ALA A 98 -6.94 -3.85 2.81
CA ALA A 98 -7.60 -2.87 1.98
C ALA A 98 -8.45 -3.49 0.85
N MET A 99 -8.19 -4.74 0.47
CA MET A 99 -8.96 -5.43 -0.54
C MET A 99 -10.42 -5.66 -0.09
N PRO A 100 -11.40 -5.56 -1.00
CA PRO A 100 -12.79 -5.89 -0.71
C PRO A 100 -12.89 -7.34 -0.24
N LYS A 101 -13.38 -7.55 0.99
CA LYS A 101 -13.72 -8.90 1.45
C LYS A 101 -15.02 -9.31 0.77
N GLY A 102 -14.97 -10.38 -0.03
CA GLY A 102 -16.15 -10.95 -0.67
C GLY A 102 -17.14 -11.46 0.39
N ASN A 103 -18.18 -10.68 0.69
CA ASN A 103 -19.34 -11.20 1.40
C ASN A 103 -20.20 -11.97 0.39
N ASN A 104 -20.04 -13.29 0.32
CA ASN A 104 -20.84 -14.21 -0.50
C ASN A 104 -22.30 -14.31 0.00
N LYS A 105 -23.02 -13.19 0.10
CA LYS A 105 -24.48 -13.13 0.32
C LYS A 105 -25.10 -11.90 -0.35
N LYS A 106 -24.96 -11.74 -1.67
CA LYS A 106 -25.97 -11.04 -2.46
C LYS A 106 -26.20 -11.80 -3.77
N LYS A 107 -27.28 -12.59 -3.80
CA LYS A 107 -27.86 -13.11 -5.04
C LYS A 107 -28.08 -11.91 -5.96
N PHE A 108 -27.38 -11.88 -7.10
CA PHE A 108 -27.72 -10.98 -8.19
C PHE A 108 -29.13 -11.36 -8.66
N HIS A 109 -30.14 -10.59 -8.24
CA HIS A 109 -31.43 -10.64 -8.91
C HIS A 109 -31.22 -10.04 -10.30
N LYS A 110 -31.04 -10.92 -11.29
CA LYS A 110 -31.13 -10.58 -12.71
C LYS A 110 -32.55 -10.04 -12.91
N LYS A 111 -32.70 -8.72 -13.12
CA LYS A 111 -33.97 -8.16 -13.58
C LYS A 111 -34.21 -8.76 -14.98
N LYS A 112 -35.32 -9.50 -15.11
CA LYS A 112 -35.88 -9.92 -16.40
C LYS A 112 -36.39 -8.70 -17.13
#